data_AF-A0AAV9ZPN0-F1
#
_entry.id   AF-A0AAV9ZPN0-F1
#
_cell.length_a   1.000
_cell.length_b   1.000
_cell.length_c   1.000
_cell.angle_alpha   90.00
_cell.angle_beta   90.00
_cell.angle_gamma   90.00
#
_symmetry.space_group_name_H-M   'P 1'
#
loop_
_entity.id
_entity.type
_entity.pdbx_description
1 polymer ?
#
loop_
_entity_poly.entity_id
_entity_poly.type
_entity_poly.pdbx_seq_one_letter_code
_entity_poly.pdbx_strand_id
1 'polypeptide(L)'
;MKAQLNLDCIAVTQSFQSRVASSKRRGFSGLVGQLTSPPTNARNIVVLDDYGRGKHADTGDAFKQAVFNGLTPLHARGLNVAFVDFASLWDTVMGSNPGFAAFGYENPGAGIPNLSQTDLEGECDAPENSFYWLPGHPSKETHRIMADYVNLVLATCTAQTST
;
A
#
# COMPACT_ATOMS: atom_id res chain seq x y z
N MET A 1 2.67 -6.82 22.63
CA MET A 1 3.98 -6.50 22.04
C MET A 1 3.70 -5.52 20.91
N LYS A 2 4.02 -4.23 21.06
CA LYS A 2 3.72 -3.22 20.04
C LYS A 2 4.80 -3.32 18.96
N ALA A 3 4.47 -3.93 17.82
CA ALA A 3 5.29 -3.80 16.64
C ALA A 3 5.26 -2.32 16.23
N GLN A 4 6.39 -1.65 16.38
CA GLN A 4 6.57 -0.27 15.92
C GLN A 4 6.62 -0.33 14.39
N LEU A 5 5.46 -0.31 13.75
CA LEU A 5 5.35 -0.09 12.32
C LEU A 5 5.86 1.33 12.08
N ASN A 6 6.94 1.47 11.31
CA ASN A 6 7.38 2.77 10.79
C ASN A 6 6.31 3.26 9.81
N LEU A 7 5.27 3.88 10.36
CA LEU A 7 4.21 4.55 9.63
C LEU A 7 4.74 5.94 9.27
N ASP A 8 5.36 6.06 8.10
CA ASP A 8 5.86 7.33 7.58
C ASP A 8 4.67 8.20 7.12
N CYS A 9 4.02 8.82 8.10
CA CYS A 9 3.17 9.97 7.88
C CYS A 9 4.07 11.19 7.64
N ILE A 10 3.68 12.11 6.76
CA ILE A 10 4.46 13.32 6.46
C ILE A 10 4.52 14.20 7.73
N ALA A 11 5.50 13.93 8.59
CA ALA A 11 6.18 14.85 9.47
C ALA A 11 7.64 14.84 8.98
N VAL A 12 8.06 15.94 8.39
CA VAL A 12 9.39 16.10 7.79
C VAL A 12 10.47 15.83 8.84
N THR A 13 11.29 14.80 8.63
CA THR A 13 12.71 14.85 9.01
C THR A 13 13.57 14.49 7.80
N GLN A 14 14.42 15.44 7.40
CA GLN A 14 15.52 15.34 6.42
C GLN A 14 16.32 14.04 6.67
N SER A 15 16.86 13.31 5.70
CA SER A 15 17.60 13.71 4.49
C SER A 15 17.83 12.49 3.59
N PHE A 16 17.59 12.58 2.28
CA PHE A 16 18.53 12.13 1.25
C PHE A 16 18.07 12.57 -0.14
N GLN A 17 18.94 13.29 -0.86
CA GLN A 17 18.77 13.62 -2.27
C GLN A 17 19.36 12.49 -3.12
N SER A 18 18.65 12.03 -4.15
CA SER A 18 19.02 12.37 -5.54
C SER A 18 18.17 11.63 -6.59
N ARG A 19 17.69 12.42 -7.56
CA ARG A 19 17.46 12.12 -8.98
C ARG A 19 16.83 10.76 -9.34
N VAL A 20 15.51 10.79 -9.56
CA VAL A 20 14.92 10.06 -10.71
C VAL A 20 14.07 11.05 -11.49
N ALA A 21 14.62 11.55 -12.59
CA ALA A 21 13.90 12.31 -13.60
C ALA A 21 13.72 11.43 -14.85
N SER A 22 12.59 11.66 -15.52
CA SER A 22 12.32 11.33 -16.93
C SER A 22 11.74 9.94 -17.24
N SER A 23 10.41 9.87 -17.23
CA SER A 23 9.69 9.15 -18.28
C SER A 23 8.42 9.92 -18.63
N LYS A 24 8.30 10.27 -19.92
CA LYS A 24 7.24 11.05 -20.57
C LYS A 24 5.92 10.27 -20.68
N ARG A 25 5.53 9.55 -19.62
CA ARG A 25 4.14 9.15 -19.38
C ARG A 25 3.52 10.25 -18.50
N ARG A 26 2.21 10.48 -18.55
CA ARG A 26 1.56 11.31 -17.52
C ARG A 26 1.86 10.63 -16.19
N GLY A 27 2.90 11.08 -15.50
CA GLY A 27 3.35 10.49 -14.26
C GLY A 27 2.28 10.63 -13.19
N PHE A 28 2.50 10.01 -12.04
CA PHE A 28 1.61 10.09 -10.89
C PHE A 28 1.17 11.54 -10.56
N SER A 29 2.08 12.51 -10.62
CA SER A 29 1.77 13.94 -10.43
C SER A 29 0.80 14.51 -11.47
N GLY A 30 0.82 13.99 -12.70
CA GLY A 30 -0.10 14.38 -13.77
C GLY A 30 -1.53 13.88 -13.50
N LEU A 31 -1.68 12.67 -12.98
CA LEU A 31 -2.98 12.13 -12.54
C LEU A 31 -3.54 12.93 -11.37
N VAL A 32 -2.71 13.22 -10.35
CA VAL A 32 -3.13 14.06 -9.23
C VAL A 32 -3.53 15.47 -9.70
N GLY A 33 -2.79 16.03 -10.66
CA GLY A 33 -3.15 17.31 -11.29
C GLY A 33 -4.54 17.29 -11.92
N GLN A 34 -4.92 16.21 -12.60
CA GLN A 34 -6.26 16.04 -13.16
C GLN A 34 -7.34 15.93 -12.08
N LEU A 35 -7.10 15.13 -11.03
CA LEU A 35 -8.07 14.95 -9.95
C LEU A 35 -8.30 16.23 -9.13
N THR A 36 -7.27 17.06 -8.96
CA THR A 36 -7.34 18.28 -8.16
C THR A 36 -7.89 19.49 -8.92
N SER A 37 -7.98 19.38 -10.24
CA SER A 37 -8.54 20.40 -11.14
C SER A 37 -10.06 20.22 -11.33
N PRO A 38 -10.78 21.25 -11.82
CA PRO A 38 -12.16 21.09 -12.22
C PRO A 38 -12.35 19.99 -13.27
N PRO A 39 -13.48 19.25 -13.23
CA PRO A 39 -14.60 19.41 -12.30
C PRO A 39 -14.42 18.67 -10.96
N THR A 40 -13.48 17.72 -10.87
CA THR A 40 -13.32 16.83 -9.71
C THR A 40 -12.95 17.58 -8.43
N ASN A 41 -12.03 18.56 -8.53
CA ASN A 41 -11.60 19.40 -7.40
C ASN A 41 -11.22 18.59 -6.14
N ALA A 42 -10.60 17.41 -6.30
CA ALA A 42 -10.20 16.57 -5.19
C ALA A 42 -9.28 17.34 -4.22
N ARG A 43 -9.48 17.13 -2.92
CA ARG A 43 -8.66 17.71 -1.84
C ARG A 43 -8.05 16.68 -0.92
N ASN A 44 -8.61 15.47 -0.91
CA ASN A 44 -8.11 14.33 -0.15
C ASN A 44 -7.66 13.25 -1.14
N ILE A 45 -6.40 12.86 -1.06
CA ILE A 45 -5.80 11.88 -1.98
C ILE A 45 -5.04 10.87 -1.15
N VAL A 46 -5.40 9.60 -1.29
CA VAL A 46 -4.67 8.48 -0.70
C VAL A 46 -4.00 7.71 -1.82
N VAL A 47 -2.70 7.54 -1.71
CA VAL A 47 -1.90 6.71 -2.60
C VAL A 47 -1.65 5.39 -1.89
N LEU A 48 -2.10 4.31 -2.53
CA LEU A 48 -1.88 2.96 -2.06
C LEU A 48 -0.78 2.36 -2.93
N ASP A 49 0.36 2.03 -2.31
CA ASP A 49 1.43 1.31 -2.99
C ASP A 49 1.35 -0.17 -2.65
N ASP A 50 1.29 -0.99 -3.69
CA ASP A 50 1.33 -2.46 -3.63
C ASP A 50 2.58 -3.04 -4.28
N TYR A 51 3.59 -2.19 -4.56
CA TYR A 51 4.79 -2.62 -5.28
C TYR A 51 5.47 -3.76 -4.54
N GLY A 52 5.86 -4.78 -5.30
CA GLY A 52 6.65 -5.89 -4.79
C GLY A 52 5.90 -6.85 -3.87
N ARG A 53 4.77 -6.44 -3.24
CA ARG A 53 3.99 -7.28 -2.31
C ARG A 53 4.91 -7.97 -1.28
N GLY A 54 5.72 -7.17 -0.58
CA GLY A 54 6.75 -7.65 0.36
C GLY A 54 8.10 -8.00 -0.29
N LYS A 55 8.26 -7.83 -1.60
CA LYS A 55 9.58 -7.88 -2.26
C LYS A 55 10.21 -6.50 -2.26
N HIS A 56 11.35 -6.39 -1.59
CA HIS A 56 12.18 -5.20 -1.56
C HIS A 56 13.25 -5.29 -2.63
N ALA A 57 13.34 -4.26 -3.46
CA ALA A 57 14.34 -4.13 -4.50
C ALA A 57 14.67 -2.65 -4.65
N ASP A 58 15.96 -2.31 -4.74
CA ASP A 58 16.43 -0.93 -4.74
C ASP A 58 15.69 -0.03 -5.75
N THR A 59 15.39 -0.55 -6.94
CA THR A 59 14.65 0.19 -7.98
C THR A 59 13.19 0.44 -7.62
N GLY A 60 12.57 -0.51 -6.94
CA GLY A 60 11.21 -0.41 -6.43
C GLY A 60 11.09 0.57 -5.27
N ASP A 61 11.98 0.44 -4.29
CA ASP A 61 11.99 1.33 -3.12
C ASP A 61 12.32 2.76 -3.52
N ALA A 62 13.24 2.96 -4.46
CA ALA A 62 13.51 4.27 -5.05
C ALA A 62 12.28 4.85 -5.77
N PHE A 63 11.47 4.02 -6.45
CA PHE A 63 10.23 4.46 -7.07
C PHE A 63 9.18 4.88 -6.04
N LYS A 64 8.96 4.07 -4.99
CA LYS A 64 8.06 4.41 -3.87
C LYS A 64 8.45 5.74 -3.23
N GLN A 65 9.74 5.92 -2.94
CA GLN A 65 10.27 7.16 -2.38
C GLN A 65 10.06 8.35 -3.33
N ALA A 66 10.21 8.17 -4.64
CA ALA A 66 9.95 9.24 -5.62
C ALA A 66 8.46 9.64 -5.65
N VAL A 67 7.54 8.68 -5.53
CA VAL A 67 6.09 8.94 -5.42
C VAL A 67 5.79 9.70 -4.13
N PHE A 68 6.30 9.22 -2.99
CA PHE A 68 6.16 9.88 -1.69
C PHE A 68 6.67 11.33 -1.73
N ASN A 69 7.88 11.56 -2.25
CA ASN A 69 8.45 12.90 -2.40
C ASN A 69 7.60 13.81 -3.30
N GLY A 70 6.91 13.23 -4.30
CA GLY A 70 5.99 13.92 -5.17
C GLY A 70 4.72 14.43 -4.46
N LEU A 71 4.38 13.88 -3.29
CA LEU A 71 3.23 14.30 -2.48
C LEU A 71 3.52 15.53 -1.63
N THR A 72 4.76 15.73 -1.20
CA THR A 72 5.18 16.90 -0.40
C THR A 72 4.76 18.26 -1.00
N PRO A 73 5.03 18.58 -2.28
CA PRO A 73 4.60 19.86 -2.86
C PRO A 73 3.09 19.97 -3.02
N LEU A 74 2.37 18.85 -3.09
CA LEU A 74 0.90 18.83 -3.14
C LEU A 74 0.32 19.18 -1.77
N HIS A 75 0.90 18.62 -0.70
CA HIS A 75 0.52 18.98 0.67
C HIS A 75 0.76 20.46 0.97
N ALA A 76 1.92 20.99 0.57
CA ALA A 76 2.26 22.40 0.73
C ALA A 76 1.28 23.37 0.00
N ARG A 77 0.51 22.86 -0.97
CA ARG A 77 -0.54 23.60 -1.68
C ARG A 77 -1.93 23.46 -1.05
N GLY A 78 -2.02 22.88 0.15
CA GLY A 78 -3.27 22.72 0.90
C GLY A 78 -4.07 21.46 0.53
N LEU A 79 -3.44 20.45 -0.07
CA LEU A 79 -4.07 19.15 -0.27
C LEU A 79 -3.79 18.23 0.91
N ASN A 80 -4.78 17.44 1.31
CA ASN A 80 -4.61 16.34 2.25
C ASN A 80 -4.15 15.12 1.45
N VAL A 81 -2.94 14.68 1.70
CA VAL A 81 -2.32 13.56 0.99
C VAL A 81 -1.83 12.51 1.98
N ALA A 82 -1.99 11.24 1.64
CA ALA A 82 -1.45 10.13 2.39
C ALA A 82 -0.79 9.14 1.42
N PHE A 83 0.27 8.48 1.89
CA PHE A 83 0.92 7.38 1.21
C PHE A 83 0.86 6.16 2.11
N VAL A 84 0.36 5.04 1.59
CA VAL A 84 0.26 3.77 2.31
C VAL A 84 1.18 2.78 1.61
N ASP A 85 2.26 2.38 2.28
CA ASP A 85 3.15 1.33 1.81
C ASP A 85 2.64 -0.03 2.31
N PHE A 86 2.09 -0.86 1.42
CA PHE A 86 1.65 -2.21 1.79
C PHE A 86 2.81 -3.20 1.96
N ALA A 87 4.06 -2.85 1.60
CA ALA A 87 5.20 -3.73 1.83
C ALA A 87 5.31 -4.11 3.32
N SER A 88 5.09 -3.16 4.24
CA SER A 88 5.10 -3.46 5.69
C SER A 88 4.01 -4.44 6.12
N LEU A 89 2.81 -4.35 5.54
CA LEU A 89 1.74 -5.31 5.79
C LEU A 89 2.15 -6.71 5.29
N TRP A 90 2.68 -6.78 4.07
CA TRP A 90 3.15 -8.03 3.48
C TRP A 90 4.32 -8.65 4.24
N ASP A 91 5.29 -7.86 4.68
CA ASP A 91 6.42 -8.33 5.50
C ASP A 91 5.93 -8.93 6.82
N THR A 92 4.91 -8.31 7.42
CA THR A 92 4.32 -8.79 8.67
C THR A 92 3.58 -10.11 8.47
N VAL A 93 2.76 -10.21 7.41
CA VAL A 93 1.99 -11.42 7.11
C VAL A 93 2.89 -12.56 6.63
N MET A 94 3.90 -12.27 5.81
CA MET A 94 4.81 -13.27 5.24
C MET A 94 6.01 -13.59 6.16
N GLY A 95 6.18 -12.83 7.24
CA GLY A 95 7.21 -13.05 8.25
C GLY A 95 7.00 -14.33 9.06
N SER A 96 7.99 -14.64 9.91
CA SER A 96 7.92 -15.78 10.82
C SER A 96 7.22 -15.42 12.13
N ASN A 97 6.34 -16.32 12.59
CA ASN A 97 5.71 -16.39 13.92
C ASN A 97 5.03 -15.09 14.47
N PRO A 98 3.68 -14.98 14.47
CA PRO A 98 2.74 -15.95 13.95
C PRO A 98 2.55 -15.81 12.43
N GLY A 99 3.15 -14.79 11.79
CA GLY A 99 3.01 -14.53 10.35
C GLY A 99 1.54 -14.45 9.95
N PHE A 100 1.19 -15.13 8.86
CA PHE A 100 -0.18 -15.20 8.34
C PHE A 100 -1.17 -15.82 9.35
N ALA A 101 -0.73 -16.70 10.24
CA ALA A 101 -1.59 -17.30 11.26
C ALA A 101 -2.05 -16.26 12.29
N ALA A 102 -1.31 -15.14 12.47
CA ALA A 102 -1.72 -14.04 13.34
C ALA A 102 -3.01 -13.37 12.87
N PHE A 103 -3.30 -13.52 11.57
CA PHE A 103 -4.44 -12.92 10.88
C PHE A 103 -5.54 -13.94 10.60
N GLY A 104 -5.40 -15.17 11.10
CA GLY A 104 -6.38 -16.26 10.92
C GLY A 104 -6.23 -17.03 9.61
N TYR A 105 -5.18 -16.79 8.82
CA TYR A 105 -4.93 -17.58 7.62
C TYR A 105 -4.32 -18.94 7.98
N GLU A 106 -4.64 -19.95 7.17
CA GLU A 106 -4.05 -21.30 7.26
C GLU A 106 -2.99 -21.51 6.17
N ASN A 107 -3.06 -20.75 5.07
CA ASN A 107 -2.14 -20.83 3.95
C ASN A 107 -1.84 -19.43 3.36
N PRO A 108 -0.56 -19.07 3.15
CA PRO A 108 -0.20 -17.83 2.44
C PRO A 108 -0.48 -17.88 0.93
N GLY A 109 -0.84 -19.05 0.39
CA GLY A 109 -1.12 -19.29 -1.02
C GLY A 109 -2.50 -18.84 -1.49
N ALA A 110 -2.77 -19.09 -2.78
CA ALA A 110 -4.04 -18.81 -3.41
C ALA A 110 -5.05 -19.95 -3.18
N GLY A 111 -6.32 -19.58 -3.01
CA GLY A 111 -7.44 -20.53 -2.92
C GLY A 111 -7.76 -21.20 -4.25
N ILE A 112 -7.45 -20.54 -5.37
CA ILE A 112 -7.51 -21.10 -6.73
C ILE A 112 -6.07 -21.33 -7.24
N PRO A 113 -5.75 -22.51 -7.81
CA PRO A 113 -4.37 -22.90 -8.09
C PRO A 113 -3.70 -22.14 -9.26
N ASN A 114 -4.47 -21.58 -10.21
CA ASN A 114 -3.91 -20.93 -11.39
C ASN A 114 -4.72 -19.70 -11.85
N LEU A 115 -4.04 -18.67 -12.34
CA LEU A 115 -4.61 -17.47 -12.93
C LEU A 115 -5.30 -17.68 -14.28
N SER A 116 -4.92 -18.72 -15.02
CA SER A 116 -5.49 -19.01 -16.35
C SER A 116 -6.81 -19.77 -16.30
N GLN A 117 -7.30 -20.08 -15.10
CA GLN A 117 -8.51 -20.85 -14.91
C GLN A 117 -9.75 -19.97 -15.13
N THR A 118 -10.74 -20.50 -15.84
CA THR A 118 -11.98 -19.79 -16.19
C THR A 118 -13.21 -20.31 -15.44
N ASP A 119 -13.00 -21.28 -14.56
CA ASP A 119 -14.00 -21.90 -13.69
C ASP A 119 -13.47 -21.94 -12.24
N LEU A 120 -14.23 -22.57 -11.34
CA LEU A 120 -13.91 -22.69 -9.92
C LEU A 120 -13.40 -24.09 -9.55
N GLU A 121 -12.97 -24.90 -10.53
CA GLU A 121 -12.49 -26.25 -10.24
C GLU A 121 -11.23 -26.21 -9.37
N GLY A 122 -11.22 -26.92 -8.24
CA GLY A 122 -10.07 -26.90 -7.32
C GLY A 122 -9.93 -25.61 -6.52
N GLU A 123 -10.98 -24.80 -6.41
CA GLU A 123 -11.12 -23.82 -5.34
C GLU A 123 -10.98 -24.53 -3.97
N CYS A 124 -10.27 -23.90 -3.05
CA CYS A 124 -10.12 -24.41 -1.68
C CYS A 124 -11.43 -24.39 -0.90
N ASP A 125 -11.60 -25.32 0.04
CA ASP A 125 -12.83 -25.44 0.85
C ASP A 125 -13.10 -24.26 1.79
N ALA A 126 -12.06 -23.51 2.18
CA ALA A 126 -12.12 -22.39 3.13
C ALA A 126 -11.38 -21.14 2.58
N PRO A 127 -11.92 -20.44 1.57
CA PRO A 127 -11.27 -19.30 0.94
C PRO A 127 -11.10 -18.08 1.87
N GLU A 128 -11.81 -18.03 2.99
CA GLU A 128 -11.60 -17.06 4.06
C GLU A 128 -10.27 -17.25 4.80
N ASN A 129 -9.70 -18.47 4.76
CA ASN A 129 -8.44 -18.81 5.43
C ASN A 129 -7.24 -18.70 4.49
N SER A 130 -7.43 -18.26 3.24
CA SER A 130 -6.35 -18.04 2.28
C SER A 130 -5.99 -16.55 2.18
N PHE A 131 -4.69 -16.27 2.09
CA PHE A 131 -4.23 -14.89 1.89
C PHE A 131 -4.53 -14.38 0.46
N TYR A 132 -4.44 -15.25 -0.54
CA TYR A 132 -4.80 -14.93 -1.91
C TYR A 132 -6.06 -15.69 -2.34
N TRP A 133 -6.90 -15.06 -3.16
CA TRP A 133 -7.99 -15.74 -3.85
C TRP A 133 -7.47 -16.41 -5.12
N LEU A 134 -6.88 -15.60 -6.01
CA LEU A 134 -6.11 -16.04 -7.17
C LEU A 134 -4.63 -15.69 -6.95
N PRO A 135 -3.67 -16.33 -7.63
CA PRO A 135 -2.26 -16.01 -7.46
C PRO A 135 -1.99 -14.50 -7.61
N GLY A 136 -1.55 -13.87 -6.53
CA GLY A 136 -1.27 -12.44 -6.51
C GLY A 136 -2.48 -11.50 -6.38
N HIS A 137 -3.70 -12.02 -6.24
CA HIS A 137 -4.93 -11.26 -6.00
C HIS A 137 -5.39 -11.53 -4.58
N PRO A 138 -5.29 -10.54 -3.66
CA PRO A 138 -5.70 -10.70 -2.27
C PRO A 138 -7.10 -11.31 -2.14
N SER A 139 -7.30 -12.18 -1.15
CA SER A 139 -8.64 -12.66 -0.81
C SER A 139 -9.49 -11.54 -0.23
N LYS A 140 -10.80 -11.79 -0.06
CA LYS A 140 -11.70 -10.87 0.64
C LYS A 140 -11.17 -10.51 2.04
N GLU A 141 -10.73 -11.51 2.79
CA GLU A 141 -10.20 -11.29 4.14
C GLU A 141 -8.88 -10.53 4.11
N THR A 142 -8.05 -10.73 3.08
CA THR A 142 -6.85 -9.90 2.88
C THR A 142 -7.20 -8.46 2.53
N HIS A 143 -8.20 -8.23 1.68
CA HIS A 143 -8.70 -6.87 1.43
C HIS A 143 -9.23 -6.20 2.70
N ARG A 144 -9.85 -6.96 3.63
CA ARG A 144 -10.28 -6.44 4.93
C ARG A 144 -9.09 -5.91 5.73
N ILE A 145 -8.03 -6.70 5.91
CA ILE A 145 -6.86 -6.24 6.68
C ILE A 145 -6.09 -5.12 5.97
N MET A 146 -6.09 -5.07 4.62
CA MET A 146 -5.55 -3.94 3.86
C MET A 146 -6.33 -2.66 4.16
N ALA A 147 -7.66 -2.72 4.20
CA ALA A 147 -8.50 -1.58 4.56
C ALA A 147 -8.27 -1.13 6.01
N ASP A 148 -8.16 -2.08 6.95
CA ASP A 148 -7.83 -1.79 8.35
C ASP A 148 -6.45 -1.10 8.48
N TYR A 149 -5.46 -1.56 7.71
CA TYR A 149 -4.14 -0.94 7.66
C TYR A 149 -4.17 0.48 7.08
N VAL A 150 -4.92 0.71 6.00
CA VAL A 150 -5.13 2.07 5.46
C VAL A 150 -5.76 2.98 6.51
N ASN A 151 -6.80 2.51 7.20
CA ASN A 151 -7.45 3.28 8.26
C ASN A 151 -6.49 3.60 9.42
N LEU A 152 -5.63 2.65 9.80
CA LEU A 152 -4.59 2.87 10.79
C LEU A 152 -3.59 3.96 10.37
N VAL A 153 -3.12 3.90 9.12
CA VAL A 153 -2.22 4.92 8.56
C VAL A 153 -2.90 6.30 8.60
N LEU A 154 -4.12 6.41 8.09
CA LEU A 154 -4.86 7.67 8.04
C LEU A 154 -5.12 8.25 9.45
N ALA A 155 -5.53 7.41 10.40
CA ALA A 155 -5.72 7.83 11.78
C ALA A 155 -4.42 8.34 12.42
N THR A 156 -3.31 7.63 12.20
CA THR A 156 -1.99 8.00 12.72
C THR A 156 -1.50 9.31 12.10
N CYS A 157 -1.71 9.51 10.79
CA CYS A 157 -1.28 10.72 10.10
C CYS A 157 -2.03 11.98 10.55
N THR A 158 -3.28 11.85 11.03
CA THR A 158 -4.01 12.96 11.62
C THR A 158 -3.59 13.28 13.06
N ALA A 159 -3.07 12.30 13.81
CA ALA A 159 -2.65 12.49 15.20
C ALA A 159 -1.33 13.26 15.35
N GLN A 160 -0.50 13.33 14.30
CA GLN A 160 0.82 13.97 14.34
C GLN A 160 0.80 15.52 14.21
N THR A 161 -0.37 16.17 14.16
CA THR A 161 -0.49 17.64 14.11
C THR A 161 -0.62 18.32 15.47
N SER A 162 -0.41 17.61 16.58
CA SER A 162 -0.55 18.15 17.94
C SER A 162 0.71 17.97 18.79
N THR A 163 1.73 18.82 18.58
CA THR A 163 2.66 19.34 19.62
C THR A 163 3.56 20.41 19.03
#